data_AF-A0AAE1LJB5-F1
#
_entry.id   AF-A0AAE1LJB5-F1
#
_cell.length_a   1.000
_cell.length_b   1.000
_cell.length_c   1.000
_cell.angle_alpha   90.00
_cell.angle_beta   90.00
_cell.angle_gamma   90.00
#
_symmetry.space_group_name_H-M   'P 1'
#
loop_
_entity.id
_entity.type
_entity.pdbx_description
1 polymer ?
#
loop_
_entity_poly.entity_id
_entity_poly.type
_entity_poly.pdbx_seq_one_letter_code
_entity_poly.pdbx_strand_id
1 'polypeptide(L)' 'MVGKSHPSFYHWLTEIRKEQRDTDVMMRELQMGRRIKAPRRAKYDAVNKRLQAAAAEYDEYKEERRILDFLSRCGQNFTL' A
#
# COMPACT_ATOMS: atom_id res chain seq x y z
N MET A 1 20.48 0.66 32.09
CA MET A 1 19.42 -0.19 31.51
C MET A 1 18.70 0.58 30.39
N VAL A 2 19.26 0.56 29.19
CA VAL A 2 18.59 1.10 27.99
C VAL A 2 17.79 -0.05 27.38
N GLY A 3 16.59 -0.28 27.92
CA GLY A 3 15.81 -1.49 27.61
C GLY A 3 14.31 -1.36 27.91
N LYS A 4 13.78 -0.13 27.96
CA LYS A 4 12.35 0.08 28.17
C LYS A 4 11.68 0.31 26.83
N SER A 5 11.11 -0.77 26.29
CA SER A 5 10.00 -0.83 25.32
C SER A 5 9.83 0.44 24.47
N HIS A 6 10.47 0.51 23.31
CA HIS A 6 10.08 1.50 22.30
C HIS A 6 8.77 0.98 21.67
N PRO A 7 7.60 1.60 21.91
CA PRO A 7 6.32 1.08 21.46
C PRO A 7 6.32 0.86 19.94
N SER A 8 7.05 1.71 19.21
CA SER A 8 7.23 1.61 17.76
C SER A 8 7.90 0.33 17.27
N PHE A 9 8.88 -0.24 17.99
CA PHE A 9 9.60 -1.43 17.51
C PHE A 9 8.76 -2.70 17.70
N TYR A 10 8.16 -2.88 18.87
CA TYR A 10 7.27 -4.02 19.12
C TYR A 10 6.00 -3.92 18.30
N HIS A 11 5.48 -2.70 18.09
CA HIS A 11 4.37 -2.46 17.18
C HIS A 11 4.76 -2.83 15.74
N TRP A 12 5.91 -2.35 15.26
CA TRP A 12 6.45 -2.70 13.94
C TRP A 12 6.63 -4.20 13.76
N LEU A 13 7.26 -4.87 14.73
CA LEU A 13 7.44 -6.33 14.71
C LEU A 13 6.10 -7.08 14.71
N THR A 14 5.10 -6.54 15.40
CA THR A 14 3.74 -7.10 15.41
C THR A 14 3.06 -6.93 14.05
N GLU A 15 3.20 -5.77 13.40
CA GLU A 15 2.65 -5.54 12.06
C GLU A 15 3.34 -6.41 11.01
N ILE A 16 4.67 -6.57 11.07
CA ILE A 16 5.41 -7.49 10.19
C ILE A 16 4.90 -8.93 10.35
N ARG A 17 4.70 -9.38 11.59
CA ARG A 17 4.17 -10.74 11.85
C ARG A 17 2.74 -10.92 11.33
N LYS A 18 1.92 -9.87 11.36
CA LYS A 18 0.56 -9.91 10.77
C LYS A 18 0.65 -10.02 9.24
N GLU A 19 1.48 -9.20 8.61
CA GLU A 19 1.68 -9.21 7.16
C GLU A 19 2.25 -10.55 6.65
N GLN A 20 3.19 -11.14 7.39
CA GLN A 20 3.72 -12.47 7.07
C GLN A 20 2.61 -13.53 7.08
N ARG A 21 1.76 -13.53 8.12
CA ARG A 21 0.64 -14.48 8.22
C ARG A 21 -0.39 -14.27 7.10
N ASP A 22 -0.72 -13.01 6.80
CA ASP A 22 -1.66 -12.69 5.72
C ASP A 22 -1.11 -13.20 4.37
N THR A 23 0.19 -13.01 4.13
CA THR A 23 0.89 -13.53 2.95
C THR A 23 0.89 -15.06 2.88
N ASP A 24 1.18 -15.74 3.98
CA ASP A 24 1.17 -17.21 4.05
C ASP A 24 -0.21 -17.79 3.75
N VAL A 25 -1.28 -17.14 4.24
CA VAL A 25 -2.65 -17.53 3.94
C VAL A 25 -2.96 -17.33 2.46
N MET A 26 -2.58 -16.19 1.87
CA MET A 26 -2.76 -15.93 0.44
C MET A 26 -2.01 -16.94 -0.44
N MET A 27 -0.79 -17.30 -0.06
CA MET A 27 0.01 -18.32 -0.77
C MET A 27 -0.65 -19.70 -0.71
N ARG A 28 -1.24 -20.08 0.42
CA ARG A 28 -2.00 -21.33 0.54
C ARG A 28 -3.27 -21.32 -0.31
N GLU A 29 -3.99 -20.20 -0.33
CA GLU A 29 -5.19 -20.06 -1.19
C GLU A 29 -4.83 -20.16 -2.68
N LEU A 30 -3.71 -19.55 -3.09
CA LEU A 30 -3.15 -19.69 -4.44
C LEU A 30 -2.82 -21.14 -4.78
N GLN A 31 -2.12 -21.85 -3.89
CA GLN A 31 -1.77 -23.26 -4.08
C GLN A 31 -3.01 -24.15 -4.20
N MET A 32 -4.11 -23.78 -3.54
CA MET A 32 -5.40 -24.46 -3.65
C MET A 32 -6.19 -24.08 -4.92
N GLY A 33 -5.62 -23.30 -5.83
CA GLY A 33 -6.29 -22.83 -7.05
C GLY A 33 -7.44 -21.87 -6.79
N ARG A 34 -7.56 -21.35 -5.56
CA ARG A 34 -8.59 -20.36 -5.21
C ARG A 34 -8.16 -19.00 -5.71
N ARG A 35 -9.10 -18.26 -6.30
CA ARG A 35 -8.89 -16.85 -6.63
C ARG A 35 -8.65 -16.09 -5.32
N ILE A 36 -7.46 -15.52 -5.13
CA ILE A 36 -7.14 -14.73 -3.95
C ILE A 36 -8.18 -13.61 -3.85
N LYS A 37 -9.09 -13.71 -2.89
CA LYS A 37 -9.84 -12.53 -2.45
C LYS A 37 -8.89 -11.79 -1.53
N ALA A 38 -8.03 -10.96 -2.12
CA ALA A 38 -7.25 -10.02 -1.34
C ALA A 38 -8.22 -9.32 -0.38
N PRO A 39 -7.96 -9.29 0.93
CA PRO A 39 -8.70 -8.40 1.81
C PRO A 39 -8.37 -6.99 1.31
N ARG A 40 -9.23 -6.45 0.43
CA ARG A 40 -9.29 -5.02 0.15
C ARG A 40 -9.64 -4.40 1.50
N ARG A 41 -8.63 -4.10 2.33
CA ARG A 41 -8.84 -3.25 3.48
C ARG A 41 -9.45 -2.00 2.86
N ALA A 42 -10.72 -1.71 3.13
CA ALA A 42 -11.47 -0.65 2.44
C ALA A 42 -10.69 0.68 2.41
N LYS A 43 -9.80 0.89 3.40
CA LYS A 43 -8.79 1.94 3.45
C LYS A 43 -7.93 2.08 2.18
N TYR A 44 -7.47 0.97 1.59
CA TYR A 44 -6.63 0.98 0.39
C TYR A 44 -7.42 1.09 -0.92
N ASP A 45 -8.72 0.81 -0.91
CA ASP A 45 -9.56 0.94 -2.10
C ASP A 45 -9.74 2.39 -2.53
N ALA A 46 -9.95 3.29 -1.56
CA ALA A 46 -10.04 4.70 -1.83
C ALA A 46 -8.71 5.25 -2.38
N VAL A 47 -7.58 4.86 -1.77
CA VAL A 47 -6.24 5.27 -2.22
C VAL A 47 -5.94 4.73 -3.62
N ASN A 48 -6.21 3.44 -3.87
CA ASN A 48 -5.98 2.82 -5.17
C ASN A 48 -6.83 3.46 -6.27
N LYS A 49 -8.09 3.80 -6.00
CA LYS A 49 -8.95 4.50 -6.98
C LYS A 49 -8.38 5.87 -7.34
N ARG A 50 -7.88 6.63 -6.36
CA ARG A 50 -7.28 7.96 -6.63
C ARG A 50 -5.96 7.85 -7.37
N LEU A 51 -5.12 6.86 -7.03
CA LEU A 51 -3.87 6.60 -7.75
C LEU A 51 -4.12 6.15 -9.20
N GLN A 52 -5.14 5.31 -9.43
CA GLN A 52 -5.54 4.93 -10.79
C GLN A 52 -6.02 6.13 -11.60
N ALA A 53 -6.81 7.02 -10.99
CA ALA A 53 -7.23 8.27 -11.64
C ALA A 53 -6.03 9.18 -11.96
N ALA A 54 -5.08 9.33 -11.04
CA ALA A 54 -3.86 10.10 -11.29
C ALA A 54 -3.02 9.48 -12.41
N ALA A 55 -2.85 8.15 -12.40
CA ALA A 55 -2.09 7.42 -13.42
C ALA A 55 -2.70 7.52 -14.82
N ALA A 56 -4.04 7.63 -14.93
CA ALA A 56 -4.71 7.82 -16.20
C ALA A 56 -4.33 9.14 -16.89
N GLU A 57 -3.92 10.14 -16.12
CA GLU A 57 -3.50 11.46 -16.63
C GLU A 57 -1.97 11.55 -16.83
N TYR A 58 -1.20 10.50 -16.52
CA TYR A 58 0.26 10.53 -16.57
C TYR A 58 0.81 10.96 -17.93
N ASP A 59 0.21 10.50 -19.02
CA ASP A 59 0.66 10.82 -20.37
C ASP A 59 0.57 12.34 -20.65
N GLU A 60 -0.46 13.03 -20.16
CA GLU A 60 -0.59 14.49 -20.25
C GLU A 60 0.54 15.20 -19.47
N TYR A 61 0.81 14.76 -18.23
CA TYR A 61 1.92 15.33 -17.43
C TYR A 61 3.29 15.07 -18.06
N LYS A 62 3.46 13.96 -18.78
CA LYS A 62 4.69 13.62 -19.47
C LYS A 62 4.88 14.49 -20.71
N GLU A 63 3.84 14.68 -21.51
CA GLU A 63 3.86 15.55 -22.69
C GLU A 63 4.12 17.02 -22.32
N GLU A 64 3.49 17.50 -21.24
CA GLU A 64 3.68 18.87 -20.73
C GLU A 64 5.00 19.08 -19.96
N ARG A 65 5.84 18.04 -19.80
CA ARG A 65 7.06 18.03 -18.98
C ARG A 65 6.82 18.41 -17.51
N ARG A 66 5.64 18.11 -16.97
CA ARG A 66 5.19 18.42 -15.60
C ARG A 66 5.27 17.21 -14.67
N ILE A 67 6.30 16.38 -14.81
CA ILE A 67 6.45 15.14 -14.02
C ILE A 67 6.53 15.40 -12.51
N LEU A 68 7.08 16.54 -12.08
CA LEU A 68 7.11 16.91 -10.66
C LEU A 68 5.71 17.16 -10.09
N ASP A 69 4.80 17.76 -10.86
CA ASP A 69 3.40 17.98 -10.47
C ASP A 69 2.66 16.65 -10.31
N PHE A 70 2.91 15.71 -11.23
CA PHE A 70 2.38 14.34 -11.16
C PHE A 70 2.84 13.61 -9.89
N LEU A 71 4.14 13.71 -9.54
CA LEU A 71 4.69 13.10 -8.33
C LEU A 71 4.13 13.76 -7.06
N SER A 72 3.96 15.08 -7.05
CA SER A 72 3.34 15.82 -5.95
C SER A 72 1.89 15.38 -5.72
N ARG A 73 1.12 15.24 -6.81
CA ARG A 73 -0.25 14.69 -6.78
C ARG A 73 -0.30 13.24 -6.30
N CYS A 74 0.67 12.41 -6.66
CA CYS A 74 0.78 11.06 -6.12
C CYS A 74 1.03 11.09 -4.59
N GLY A 75 1.90 11.99 -4.11
CA GLY A 75 2.16 12.16 -2.67
C GLY A 75 0.94 12.58 -1.86
N GLN A 76 0.10 13.47 -2.42
CA GLN A 76 -1.15 13.90 -1.79
C GLN A 76 -2.15 12.74 -1.61
N ASN A 77 -2.07 11.67 -2.40
CA ASN A 77 -2.93 10.50 -2.24
C ASN A 77 -2.60 9.64 -1.01
N PHE A 78 -1.40 9.77 -0.46
CA PHE A 78 -0.94 9.06 0.74
C PHE A 78 -1.07 9.88 2.02
N THR A 79 -1.37 11.17 1.90
CA THR A 79 -1.54 12.08 3.04
C THR A 79 -3.03 12.06 3.43
N LEU A 80 -3.34 11.50 4.61
CA LEU A 80 -4.66 11.53 5.25
C LEU A 80 -4.66 12.59 6.35
#